data_AF-A0A3C0NF11-F1
#
_entry.id   AF-A0A3C0NF11-F1
#
_cell.length_a   1.000
_cell.length_b   1.000
_cell.length_c   1.000
_cell.angle_alpha   90.00
_cell.angle_beta   90.00
_cell.angle_gamma   90.00
#
_symmetry.space_group_name_H-M   'P 1'
#
loop_
_entity.id
_entity.type
_entity.pdbx_description
1 polymer ?
#
loop_
_entity_poly.entity_id
_entity_poly.type
_entity_poly.pdbx_seq_one_letter_code
_entity_poly.pdbx_strand_id
1 'polypeptide(L)' 'MRRITSYQALWRPVENKGHFWFTYSDGDRERTMDLDPESFRTMMKVLDTDKPIFADHSTSVIAVNSQPNDCKVKALS' A
#
# COMPACT_ATOMS: atom_id res chain seq x y z
N MET A 1 -7.78 -3.19 -17.94
CA MET A 1 -7.54 -3.14 -16.48
C MET A 1 -6.13 -2.65 -16.24
N ARG A 2 -5.93 -1.60 -15.44
CA ARG A 2 -4.60 -1.10 -15.07
C ARG A 2 -4.01 -1.99 -13.98
N ARG A 3 -2.78 -2.46 -14.15
CA ARG A 3 -2.11 -3.33 -13.16
C ARG A 3 -1.55 -2.46 -12.03
N ILE A 4 -1.92 -2.78 -10.79
CA ILE A 4 -1.32 -2.17 -9.59
C ILE A 4 0.11 -2.70 -9.46
N THR A 5 1.08 -1.79 -9.31
CA THR A 5 2.50 -2.10 -9.12
C THR A 5 2.95 -1.92 -7.67
N SER A 6 2.36 -0.95 -6.97
CA SER A 6 2.58 -0.73 -5.54
C SER A 6 1.38 -0.07 -4.89
N TYR A 7 1.33 -0.09 -3.55
CA TYR A 7 0.41 0.75 -2.80
C TYR A 7 1.04 1.31 -1.54
N GLN A 8 0.41 2.35 -1.01
CA GLN A 8 0.68 2.96 0.28
C GLN A 8 -0.63 3.06 1.07
N ALA A 9 -0.66 2.66 2.33
CA ALA A 9 -1.85 2.81 3.19
C ALA A 9 -1.53 3.74 4.37
N LEU A 10 -2.41 4.69 4.68
CA LEU A 10 -2.28 5.56 5.85
C LEU A 10 -3.49 5.40 6.77
N TRP A 11 -3.22 5.19 8.05
CA TRP A 11 -4.22 5.19 9.11
C TRP A 11 -4.16 6.48 9.92
N ARG A 12 -5.31 7.13 10.16
CA ARG A 12 -5.45 8.34 10.97
C ARG A 12 -6.22 8.00 12.25
N PRO A 13 -5.54 7.73 13.38
CA PRO A 13 -6.19 7.24 14.60
C PRO A 13 -7.15 8.26 15.22
N VAL A 14 -6.85 9.56 15.12
CA VAL A 14 -7.70 10.64 15.65
C VAL A 14 -9.06 10.68 14.95
N GLU A 15 -9.08 10.44 13.64
CA GLU A 15 -10.31 10.46 12.83
C GLU A 15 -10.97 9.08 12.75
N ASN A 16 -10.31 8.04 13.27
CA ASN A 16 -10.68 6.64 13.14
C ASN A 16 -10.98 6.23 11.68
N LYS A 17 -10.15 6.74 10.75
CA LYS A 17 -10.28 6.56 9.30
C LYS A 17 -8.93 6.26 8.66
N GLY A 18 -8.95 5.57 7.53
CA GLY A 18 -7.75 5.32 6.74
C GLY A 18 -8.00 5.40 5.25
N HIS A 19 -6.95 5.42 4.44
CA HIS A 19 -7.06 5.37 2.98
C HIS A 19 -5.81 4.76 2.37
N PHE A 20 -5.92 4.43 1.08
CA PHE A 20 -4.85 3.83 0.31
C PHE A 20 -4.56 4.67 -0.92
N TRP A 21 -3.31 4.67 -1.33
CA TRP A 21 -2.89 5.08 -2.66
C TRP A 21 -2.40 3.86 -3.43
N PHE A 22 -2.91 3.68 -4.64
CA PHE A 22 -2.43 2.66 -5.57
C PHE A 22 -1.62 3.33 -6.66
N THR A 23 -0.45 2.77 -6.95
CA THR A 23 0.35 3.15 -8.11
C THR A 23 0.15 2.07 -9.19
N TYR A 24 -0.08 2.50 -10.42
CA TYR A 24 -0.31 1.63 -11.56
C TYR A 24 0.94 1.52 -12.45
N SER A 25 0.91 0.60 -13.41
CA SER A 25 2.02 0.33 -14.33
C SER A 25 2.34 1.48 -15.31
N ASP A 26 1.39 2.37 -15.53
CA ASP A 26 1.55 3.61 -16.31
C ASP A 26 2.14 4.76 -15.47
N GLY A 27 2.36 4.54 -14.17
CA GLY A 27 2.86 5.55 -13.24
C GLY A 27 1.74 6.39 -12.61
N ASP A 28 0.49 6.18 -13.00
CA ASP A 28 -0.63 6.88 -12.37
C ASP A 28 -0.79 6.46 -10.91
N ARG A 29 -1.26 7.41 -10.10
CA ARG A 29 -1.56 7.18 -8.69
C ARG A 29 -2.99 7.57 -8.38
N GLU A 30 -3.75 6.65 -7.81
CA GLU A 30 -5.12 6.92 -7.37
C GLU A 30 -5.24 6.75 -5.85
N ARG A 31 -6.06 7.58 -5.22
CA ARG A 31 -6.37 7.53 -3.79
C ARG A 31 -7.78 7.00 -3.59
N THR A 32 -7.97 6.10 -2.64
CA THR A 32 -9.31 5.72 -2.20
C THR A 32 -10.02 6.87 -1.47
N MET A 33 -11.33 6.75 -1.31
CA MET A 33 -12.03 7.50 -0.27
C MET A 33 -11.52 7.12 1.12
N ASP A 34 -11.90 7.91 2.12
CA ASP A 34 -11.66 7.54 3.51
C ASP A 34 -12.52 6.33 3.88
N LEU A 35 -11.86 5.31 4.40
CA LEU A 35 -12.44 4.06 4.85
C LEU A 35 -12.58 4.08 6.36
N ASP A 36 -13.68 3.50 6.83
CA ASP A 36 -13.86 3.15 8.23
C ASP A 36 -12.88 2.03 8.66
N PRO A 37 -12.78 1.71 9.97
CA PRO A 37 -11.84 0.72 10.47
C PRO A 37 -12.05 -0.69 9.90
N GLU A 38 -13.30 -1.10 9.63
CA GLU A 38 -13.63 -2.45 9.17
C GLU A 38 -13.24 -2.63 7.70
N SER A 39 -13.61 -1.66 6.88
CA SER A 39 -13.27 -1.56 5.46
C SER A 39 -11.74 -1.49 5.27
N PHE A 40 -11.06 -0.68 6.08
CA PHE A 40 -9.60 -0.56 6.03
C PHE A 40 -8.89 -1.89 6.36
N ARG A 41 -9.33 -2.58 7.42
CA ARG A 41 -8.78 -3.90 7.81
C ARG A 41 -9.05 -4.96 6.75
N THR A 42 -10.23 -4.95 6.15
CA THR A 42 -10.58 -5.88 5.07
C THR A 42 -9.67 -5.70 3.88
N MET A 43 -9.39 -4.45 3.50
CA MET A 43 -8.51 -4.18 2.38
C MET A 43 -7.05 -4.58 2.65
N MET A 44 -6.55 -4.35 3.86
CA MET A 44 -5.22 -4.86 4.28
C MET A 44 -5.11 -6.39 4.17
N LYS A 45 -6.18 -7.13 4.51
CA LYS A 45 -6.24 -8.60 4.38
C LYS A 45 -6.25 -9.04 2.92
N VAL A 46 -7.04 -8.38 2.07
CA VAL A 46 -7.13 -8.69 0.62
C VAL A 46 -5.79 -8.46 -0.09
N LEU A 47 -5.03 -7.45 0.34
CA LEU A 47 -3.72 -7.13 -0.20
C LEU A 47 -2.60 -8.05 0.34
N ASP A 48 -2.95 -9.13 1.05
CA ASP A 48 -2.05 -10.17 1.56
C ASP A 48 -0.84 -9.59 2.31
N THR A 49 -1.11 -8.56 3.13
CA THR A 49 -0.06 -7.89 3.90
C THR A 49 0.13 -8.58 5.24
N ASP A 50 0.93 -9.65 5.29
CA ASP A 50 1.29 -10.34 6.53
C ASP A 50 2.26 -9.55 7.43
N LYS A 51 2.83 -8.44 6.93
CA LYS A 51 3.80 -7.63 7.65
C LYS A 51 3.45 -6.14 7.58
N PRO A 52 2.97 -5.53 8.68
CA PRO A 52 2.89 -4.07 8.75
C PRO A 52 4.29 -3.47 8.57
N ILE A 53 4.46 -2.61 7.56
CA ILE A 53 5.66 -1.77 7.42
C ILE A 53 5.38 -0.50 8.23
N PHE A 54 6.03 -0.40 9.39
CA PHE A 54 5.87 0.71 10.32
C PHE A 54 6.83 1.86 9.99
N ALA A 55 6.37 3.10 10.08
CA ALA A 55 7.24 4.27 10.22
C ALA A 55 6.53 5.35 11.06
N ASP A 56 7.27 6.01 11.93
CA ASP A 56 6.79 6.97 12.94
C ASP A 56 7.73 8.21 12.93
N HIS A 57 7.16 9.42 13.06
CA HIS A 57 7.79 10.49 13.87
C HIS A 57 6.82 11.20 14.85
N SER A 58 5.53 10.79 14.87
CA SER A 58 4.67 10.75 16.08
C SER A 58 3.64 9.58 16.04
N THR A 59 3.32 9.03 14.85
CA THR A 59 3.16 7.59 14.47
C THR A 59 2.55 7.46 13.06
N SER A 60 2.94 8.33 12.12
CA SER A 60 2.45 8.34 10.73
C SER A 60 2.79 7.05 9.96
N VAL A 61 2.06 5.97 10.25
CA VAL A 61 2.31 4.63 9.70
C VAL A 61 1.83 4.56 8.26
N ILE A 62 2.77 4.30 7.36
CA ILE A 62 2.50 4.04 5.95
C ILE A 62 2.82 2.58 5.64
N ALA A 63 1.80 1.76 5.38
CA ALA A 63 2.05 0.40 4.87
C ALA A 63 2.36 0.50 3.37
N VAL A 64 3.59 0.20 2.98
CA VAL A 64 4.00 0.18 1.58
C VAL A 64 4.13 -1.27 1.13
N ASN A 65 3.49 -1.63 0.02
CA ASN A 65 3.87 -2.85 -0.70
C ASN A 65 4.44 -2.41 -2.03
N SER A 66 5.75 -2.54 -2.16
CA SER A 66 6.42 -2.57 -3.46
C SER A 66 6.67 -4.04 -3.77
N GLN A 67 6.13 -4.54 -4.89
CA GLN A 67 6.68 -5.77 -5.46
C GLN A 67 8.20 -5.58 -5.54
N PRO A 68 9.04 -6.52 -5.02
CA PRO A 68 10.44 -6.51 -5.40
C PRO A 68 10.43 -6.52 -6.91
N ASN A 69 11.01 -5.50 -7.55
CA ASN A 69 11.47 -5.68 -8.90
C ASN A 69 12.50 -6.80 -8.82
N ASP A 70 12.06 -8.04 -9.01
CA ASP A 70 12.91 -9.13 -9.47
C ASP A 70 13.38 -8.73 -10.88
N CYS A 71 14.22 -7.69 -10.96
CA CYS A 71 15.19 -7.55 -12.00
C CYS A 71 16.15 -8.73 -11.82
N LYS A 72 15.70 -9.92 -12.24
CA LYS A 72 16.60 -10.98 -12.64
C LYS A 72 17.32 -10.50 -13.89
N VAL A 73 18.33 -9.64 -13.70
CA VAL A 73 19.45 -9.55 -14.62
C VAL A 73 20.21 -10.85 -14.45
N LYS A 74 19.69 -11.92 -15.05
CA LYS A 74 20.50 -13.12 -15.27
C LYS A 74 21.38 -12.76 -16.45
N ALA A 75 22.65 -12.43 -16.16
CA ALA A 75 23.68 -12.35 -17.18
C ALA A 75 23.61 -13.64 -18.02
N LEU A 76 23.48 -13.47 -19.33
CA LEU A 76 23.77 -14.53 -20.30
C LEU A 76 25.29 -14.72 -20.29
N SER A 77 25.74 -15.81 -19.68
CA SER A 77 27.06 -16.39 -19.87
C SER A 77 26.95 -17.90 -19.73
#